data_AF-A0A3D5P1L9-F1
#
_entry.id   AF-A0A3D5P1L9-F1
#
_cell.length_a   1.000
_cell.length_b   1.000
_cell.length_c   1.000
_cell.angle_alpha   90.00
_cell.angle_beta   90.00
_cell.angle_gamma   90.00
#
_symmetry.space_group_name_H-M   'P 1'
#
loop_
_entity.id
_entity.type
_entity.pdbx_description
1 polymer ?
#
loop_
_entity_poly.entity_id
_entity_poly.type
_entity_poly.pdbx_seq_one_letter_code
_entity_poly.pdbx_strand_id
1 'polypeptide(L)'
;MAKTPKKVSERLTKEIRRFQLVLKKAKDRDVNESDTVTIITDILSNVFGFDKYTEVTSEHPVRGTFCDLAIKLDGKIKYLIEVKAIGMSLKENHLRQALNYGANQGIPWVVLTNGVNWDIYKIKFEQPISNELVCSINFLELNHRKQEDHDKVFLLCKEGIANAAIEEFHTHVQSVNRFMIGAIIATEPILSAVRRELRRVSPGLKVNNDE
;
A
#
# COMPACT_ATOMS: atom_id res chain seq x y z
N MET A 1 10.11 -6.14 8.77
CA MET A 1 9.88 -5.04 7.82
C MET A 1 11.23 -4.50 7.41
N ALA A 2 11.47 -4.49 6.10
CA ALA A 2 12.67 -3.90 5.52
C ALA A 2 12.92 -2.50 6.09
N LYS A 3 14.14 -2.29 6.61
CA LYS A 3 14.53 -1.02 7.23
C LYS A 3 14.77 0.02 6.13
N THR A 4 14.09 1.17 6.21
CA THR A 4 14.32 2.27 5.27
C THR A 4 15.77 2.77 5.37
N PRO A 5 16.57 2.74 4.28
CA PRO A 5 17.94 3.22 4.30
C PRO A 5 18.04 4.72 4.54
N LYS A 6 19.10 5.18 5.21
CA LYS A 6 19.30 6.61 5.55
C LYS A 6 19.19 7.54 4.33
N LYS A 7 19.78 7.15 3.20
CA LYS A 7 19.71 7.91 1.94
C LYS A 7 18.27 8.08 1.45
N VAL A 8 17.45 7.03 1.61
CA VAL A 8 16.03 7.08 1.26
C VAL A 8 15.27 7.98 2.23
N SER A 9 15.50 7.84 3.55
CA SER A 9 14.89 8.73 4.54
C SER A 9 15.20 10.21 4.29
N GLU A 10 16.44 10.55 3.94
CA GLU A 10 16.83 11.93 3.58
C GLU A 10 16.07 12.44 2.35
N ARG A 11 15.93 11.61 1.30
CA ARG A 11 15.11 11.91 0.11
C ARG A 11 13.65 12.14 0.51
N LEU A 12 13.06 11.22 1.27
CA LEU A 12 11.67 11.28 1.70
C LEU A 12 11.39 12.53 2.53
N THR A 13 12.27 12.88 3.49
CA THR A 13 12.13 14.10 4.29
C THR A 13 12.03 15.36 3.43
N LYS A 14 12.85 15.45 2.38
CA LYS A 14 12.84 16.61 1.48
C LYS A 14 11.65 16.60 0.53
N GLU A 15 11.45 15.51 -0.18
CA GLU A 15 10.52 15.46 -1.32
C GLU A 15 9.06 15.32 -0.84
N ILE A 16 8.76 14.61 0.25
CA ILE A 16 7.38 14.58 0.81
C ILE A 16 6.92 16.00 1.14
N ARG A 17 7.75 16.80 1.82
CA ARG A 17 7.41 18.19 2.17
C ARG A 17 7.15 19.03 0.91
N ARG A 18 7.95 18.86 -0.14
CA ARG A 18 7.79 19.58 -1.41
C ARG A 18 6.47 19.19 -2.09
N PHE A 19 6.19 17.90 -2.24
CA PHE A 19 5.00 17.42 -2.93
C PHE A 19 3.71 17.63 -2.14
N GLN A 20 3.77 17.71 -0.81
CA GLN A 20 2.63 18.18 0.00
C GLN A 20 2.18 19.59 -0.39
N LEU A 21 3.11 20.50 -0.70
CA LEU A 21 2.77 21.85 -1.16
C LEU A 21 2.20 21.84 -2.57
N VAL A 22 2.75 21.00 -3.47
CA VAL A 22 2.26 20.83 -4.84
C VAL A 22 0.83 20.28 -4.84
N LEU A 23 0.59 19.21 -4.09
CA LEU A 23 -0.72 18.56 -3.98
C LEU A 23 -1.76 19.48 -3.35
N LYS A 24 -1.40 20.26 -2.32
CA LYS A 24 -2.32 21.28 -1.77
C LYS A 24 -2.77 22.27 -2.83
N LYS A 25 -1.82 22.89 -3.55
CA LYS A 25 -2.15 23.83 -4.64
C LYS A 25 -2.93 23.19 -5.79
N ALA A 26 -2.64 21.94 -6.11
CA ALA A 26 -3.37 21.21 -7.14
C ALA A 26 -4.80 20.90 -6.70
N LYS A 27 -4.99 20.52 -5.43
CA LYS A 27 -6.30 20.27 -4.83
C LYS A 27 -7.12 21.56 -4.73
N ASP A 28 -6.51 22.67 -4.33
CA ASP A 28 -7.19 23.98 -4.24
C ASP A 28 -7.68 24.48 -5.60
N ARG A 29 -7.03 24.05 -6.70
CA ARG A 29 -7.41 24.37 -8.08
C ARG A 29 -8.30 23.31 -8.73
N ASP A 30 -8.60 22.22 -8.03
CA ASP A 30 -9.35 21.06 -8.53
C ASP A 30 -8.89 20.58 -9.92
N VAL A 31 -7.58 20.29 -10.04
CA VAL A 31 -6.99 19.90 -11.34
C VAL A 31 -7.56 18.57 -11.85
N ASN A 32 -7.60 18.42 -13.18
CA ASN A 32 -8.14 17.23 -13.82
C ASN A 32 -7.22 16.00 -13.66
N GLU A 33 -7.67 14.85 -14.20
CA GLU A 33 -6.93 13.58 -14.13
C GLU A 33 -5.56 13.65 -14.83
N SER A 34 -5.46 14.28 -16.01
CA SER A 34 -4.19 14.39 -16.75
C SER A 34 -3.14 15.23 -16.01
N ASP A 35 -3.56 16.34 -15.41
CA ASP A 35 -2.70 17.14 -14.53
C ASP A 35 -2.29 16.36 -13.27
N THR A 36 -3.21 15.54 -12.74
CA THR A 36 -2.94 14.67 -11.58
C THR A 36 -1.91 13.59 -11.93
N VAL A 37 -2.04 12.95 -13.09
CA VAL A 37 -1.06 11.98 -13.64
C VAL A 37 0.33 12.60 -13.75
N THR A 38 0.43 13.86 -14.20
CA THR A 38 1.71 14.57 -14.30
C THR A 38 2.36 14.74 -12.93
N ILE A 39 1.61 15.19 -11.93
CA ILE A 39 2.10 15.34 -10.55
C ILE A 39 2.52 13.99 -9.98
N ILE A 40 1.74 12.93 -10.21
CA ILE A 40 2.04 11.58 -9.75
C ILE A 40 3.32 11.07 -10.40
N THR A 41 3.52 11.28 -11.70
CA THR A 41 4.76 10.88 -12.39
C THR A 41 5.99 11.54 -11.75
N ASP A 42 5.88 12.80 -11.36
CA ASP A 42 6.93 13.49 -10.61
C ASP A 42 7.12 12.93 -9.20
N ILE A 43 6.06 12.51 -8.50
CA ILE A 43 6.15 11.81 -7.20
C ILE A 43 6.87 10.47 -7.36
N LEU A 44 6.49 9.66 -8.35
CA LEU A 44 7.12 8.37 -8.66
C LEU A 44 8.63 8.57 -8.88
N SER A 45 9.01 9.63 -9.59
CA SER A 45 10.42 9.89 -9.84
C SER A 45 11.18 10.44 -8.63
N ASN A 46 10.70 11.53 -8.05
CA ASN A 46 11.45 12.27 -7.03
C ASN A 46 11.31 11.65 -5.63
N VAL A 47 10.12 11.15 -5.27
CA VAL A 47 9.85 10.58 -3.95
C VAL A 47 10.21 9.09 -3.96
N PHE A 48 9.70 8.33 -4.92
CA PHE A 48 9.88 6.88 -4.96
C PHE A 48 11.17 6.44 -5.64
N GLY A 49 11.84 7.34 -6.38
CA GLY A 49 13.18 7.12 -6.90
C GLY A 49 13.21 6.43 -8.27
N PHE A 50 12.11 6.41 -9.02
CA PHE A 50 12.08 5.84 -10.37
C PHE A 50 12.64 6.80 -11.42
N ASP A 51 13.25 6.21 -12.44
CA ASP A 51 13.55 6.94 -13.66
C ASP A 51 12.27 7.09 -14.50
N LYS A 52 11.81 8.33 -14.69
CA LYS A 52 10.55 8.60 -15.40
C LYS A 52 10.57 8.31 -16.90
N TYR A 53 11.74 8.09 -17.49
CA TYR A 53 11.90 7.83 -18.92
C TYR A 53 12.01 6.33 -19.22
N THR A 54 12.47 5.55 -18.25
CA THR A 54 12.78 4.13 -18.46
C THR A 54 12.03 3.18 -17.53
N GLU A 55 11.60 3.65 -16.35
CA GLU A 55 10.97 2.81 -15.32
C GLU A 55 9.50 3.17 -15.08
N VAL A 56 9.07 4.38 -15.44
CA VAL A 56 7.66 4.77 -15.47
C VAL A 56 7.16 4.70 -16.90
N THR A 57 6.11 3.92 -17.15
CA THR A 57 5.51 3.81 -18.49
C THR A 57 4.01 4.05 -18.42
N SER A 58 3.49 4.83 -19.36
CA SER A 58 2.08 4.81 -19.74
C SER A 58 1.90 3.60 -20.65
N GLU A 59 1.20 2.55 -20.24
CA GLU A 59 1.20 1.29 -20.99
C GLU A 59 0.65 1.44 -22.43
N HIS A 60 1.26 0.69 -23.37
CA HIS A 60 0.83 0.59 -24.76
C HIS A 60 -0.37 -0.36 -24.93
N PRO A 61 -1.24 -0.14 -25.93
CA PRO A 61 -2.47 -0.91 -26.11
C PRO A 61 -2.24 -2.39 -26.41
N VAL A 62 -2.88 -3.26 -25.61
CA VAL A 62 -3.34 -4.58 -26.07
C VAL A 62 -4.72 -4.85 -25.48
N ARG A 63 -5.77 -4.77 -26.32
CA ARG A 63 -7.19 -5.09 -26.01
C ARG A 63 -7.97 -4.09 -25.14
N GLY A 64 -7.72 -2.79 -25.29
CA GLY A 64 -8.72 -1.75 -25.00
C GLY A 64 -9.03 -1.46 -23.51
N THR A 65 -8.20 -1.92 -22.58
CA THR A 65 -8.27 -1.51 -21.17
C THR A 65 -6.86 -1.17 -20.70
N PHE A 66 -6.67 0.03 -20.14
CA PHE A 66 -5.37 0.56 -19.73
C PHE A 66 -5.37 0.81 -18.22
N CYS A 67 -4.20 0.74 -17.59
CA CYS A 67 -3.93 1.53 -16.39
C CYS A 67 -3.17 2.80 -16.82
N ASP A 68 -3.30 3.88 -16.05
CA ASP A 68 -2.70 5.16 -16.42
C ASP A 68 -1.16 5.10 -16.43
N LEU A 69 -0.58 4.42 -15.45
CA LEU A 69 0.87 4.26 -15.30
C LEU A 69 1.22 2.85 -14.81
N ALA A 70 2.41 2.38 -15.16
CA ALA A 70 3.00 1.17 -14.63
C ALA A 70 4.47 1.41 -14.27
N ILE A 71 4.94 0.70 -13.23
CA ILE A 71 6.36 0.68 -12.87
C ILE A 71 7.01 -0.58 -13.42
N LYS A 72 7.99 -0.38 -14.28
CA LYS A 72 8.74 -1.43 -14.97
C LYS A 72 10.19 -1.42 -14.51
N LEU A 73 10.62 -2.51 -13.87
CA LEU A 73 12.00 -2.72 -13.45
C LEU A 73 12.52 -3.99 -14.11
N ASP A 74 13.73 -3.93 -14.68
CA ASP A 74 14.38 -5.06 -15.36
C ASP A 74 13.49 -5.75 -16.41
N GLY A 75 12.74 -4.94 -17.17
CA GLY A 75 11.83 -5.46 -18.19
C GLY A 75 10.48 -5.98 -17.67
N LYS A 76 10.27 -6.05 -16.36
CA LYS A 76 9.05 -6.59 -15.74
C LYS A 76 8.24 -5.52 -15.04
N ILE A 77 6.91 -5.54 -15.24
CA ILE A 77 6.00 -4.67 -14.50
C ILE A 77 5.89 -5.17 -13.05
N LYS A 78 6.07 -4.26 -12.10
CA LYS A 78 6.02 -4.54 -10.65
C LYS A 78 4.68 -4.16 -10.04
N TYR A 79 4.10 -3.05 -10.48
CA TYR A 79 2.73 -2.66 -10.13
C TYR A 79 2.15 -1.75 -11.20
N LEU A 80 0.83 -1.79 -11.23
CA LEU A 80 -0.03 -0.94 -12.04
C LEU A 80 -0.55 0.20 -11.18
N ILE A 81 -0.76 1.36 -11.78
CA ILE A 81 -1.24 2.55 -11.09
C ILE A 81 -2.43 3.08 -11.86
N GLU A 82 -3.59 3.02 -11.21
CA GLU A 82 -4.82 3.67 -11.66
C GLU A 82 -4.89 5.06 -11.02
N VAL A 83 -4.96 6.10 -11.84
CA VAL A 83 -5.01 7.49 -11.41
C VAL A 83 -6.43 8.03 -11.56
N LYS A 84 -6.81 8.93 -10.66
CA LYS A 84 -8.07 9.68 -10.71
C LYS A 84 -7.79 11.17 -10.52
N ALA A 85 -8.73 12.02 -10.92
CA ALA A 85 -8.66 13.46 -10.66
C ALA A 85 -8.49 13.76 -9.16
N ILE A 86 -7.72 14.79 -8.81
CA ILE A 86 -7.30 15.08 -7.42
C ILE A 86 -8.46 15.26 -6.42
N GLY A 87 -9.58 15.83 -6.87
CA GLY A 87 -10.77 16.04 -6.04
C GLY A 87 -11.67 14.81 -5.89
N MET A 88 -11.40 13.74 -6.66
CA MET A 88 -12.26 12.56 -6.70
C MET A 88 -11.94 11.59 -5.56
N SER A 89 -12.99 11.12 -4.86
CA SER A 89 -12.85 10.03 -3.89
C SER A 89 -12.55 8.71 -4.59
N LEU A 90 -11.61 7.95 -4.04
CA LEU A 90 -11.25 6.63 -4.51
C LEU A 90 -12.34 5.62 -4.14
N LYS A 91 -12.70 4.74 -5.08
CA LYS A 91 -13.75 3.74 -4.93
C LYS A 91 -13.30 2.44 -5.57
N GLU A 92 -13.79 1.31 -5.03
CA GLU A 92 -13.37 -0.02 -5.48
C GLU A 92 -13.70 -0.30 -6.96
N ASN A 93 -14.79 0.27 -7.49
CA ASN A 93 -15.14 0.13 -8.90
C ASN A 93 -14.09 0.73 -9.86
N HIS A 94 -13.26 1.67 -9.39
CA HIS A 94 -12.15 2.22 -10.17
C HIS A 94 -11.04 1.17 -10.41
N LEU A 95 -10.92 0.16 -9.55
CA LEU A 95 -9.88 -0.87 -9.65
C LEU A 95 -10.12 -1.87 -10.79
N ARG A 96 -11.35 -1.97 -11.32
CA ARG A 96 -11.74 -3.05 -12.24
C ARG A 96 -10.81 -3.18 -13.44
N GLN A 97 -10.36 -2.06 -14.00
CA GLN A 97 -9.46 -2.06 -15.15
C GLN A 97 -8.08 -2.64 -14.78
N ALA A 98 -7.46 -2.06 -13.75
CA ALA A 98 -6.15 -2.48 -13.26
C ALA A 98 -6.14 -3.94 -12.73
N LEU A 99 -7.21 -4.38 -12.05
CA LEU A 99 -7.33 -5.77 -11.58
C LEU A 99 -7.41 -6.77 -12.73
N ASN A 100 -8.22 -6.49 -13.76
CA ASN A 100 -8.32 -7.36 -14.92
C ASN A 100 -6.99 -7.45 -15.66
N TYR A 101 -6.31 -6.33 -15.87
CA TYR A 101 -5.02 -6.32 -16.54
C TYR A 101 -3.96 -7.06 -15.70
N GLY A 102 -3.85 -6.72 -14.41
CA GLY A 102 -2.89 -7.33 -13.50
C GLY A 102 -3.09 -8.84 -13.35
N ALA A 103 -4.34 -9.30 -13.24
CA ALA A 103 -4.65 -10.73 -13.20
C ALA A 103 -4.21 -11.45 -14.49
N ASN A 104 -4.48 -10.85 -15.66
CA ASN A 104 -4.12 -11.44 -16.96
C ASN A 104 -2.61 -11.49 -17.21
N GLN A 105 -1.85 -10.52 -16.69
CA GLN A 105 -0.40 -10.42 -16.87
C GLN A 105 0.41 -11.01 -15.69
N GLY A 106 -0.25 -11.53 -14.66
CA GLY A 106 0.41 -12.06 -13.46
C GLY A 106 1.09 -10.97 -12.61
N ILE A 107 0.60 -9.74 -12.66
CA ILE A 107 1.13 -8.59 -11.89
C ILE A 107 0.37 -8.52 -10.56
N PRO A 108 1.02 -8.73 -9.41
CA PRO A 108 0.33 -8.95 -8.14
C PRO A 108 -0.11 -7.67 -7.43
N TRP A 109 0.37 -6.50 -7.85
CA TRP A 109 0.21 -5.24 -7.13
C TRP A 109 -0.47 -4.17 -7.98
N VAL A 110 -1.48 -3.52 -7.40
CA VAL A 110 -2.20 -2.39 -8.00
C VAL A 110 -2.23 -1.24 -7.01
N VAL A 111 -2.02 -0.02 -7.50
CA VAL A 111 -2.14 1.21 -6.71
C VAL A 111 -3.27 2.04 -7.31
N LEU A 112 -4.24 2.44 -6.50
CA LEU A 112 -5.26 3.41 -6.88
C LEU A 112 -4.96 4.73 -6.18
N THR A 113 -4.88 5.82 -6.93
CA THR A 113 -4.49 7.11 -6.37
C THR A 113 -5.12 8.31 -7.06
N ASN A 114 -5.32 9.39 -6.29
CA ASN A 114 -5.62 10.73 -6.80
C ASN A 114 -4.50 11.72 -6.45
N GLY A 115 -3.30 11.22 -6.16
CA GLY A 115 -2.15 11.99 -5.69
C GLY A 115 -2.17 12.26 -4.18
N VAL A 116 -3.34 12.48 -3.58
CA VAL A 116 -3.50 12.67 -2.12
C VAL A 116 -3.59 11.33 -1.42
N ASN A 117 -4.53 10.49 -1.83
CA ASN A 117 -4.70 9.14 -1.28
C ASN A 117 -4.02 8.13 -2.20
N TRP A 118 -3.36 7.15 -1.60
CA TRP A 118 -2.68 6.06 -2.27
C TRP A 118 -3.10 4.75 -1.61
N ASP A 119 -3.96 4.02 -2.29
CA ASP A 119 -4.48 2.74 -1.83
C ASP A 119 -3.75 1.61 -2.57
N ILE A 120 -3.07 0.76 -1.82
CA ILE A 120 -2.19 -0.30 -2.32
C ILE A 120 -2.92 -1.62 -2.16
N TYR A 121 -3.18 -2.29 -3.28
CA TYR A 121 -3.92 -3.54 -3.36
C TYR A 121 -3.04 -4.70 -3.82
N LYS A 122 -3.27 -5.87 -3.21
CA LYS A 122 -2.78 -7.15 -3.72
C LYS A 122 -3.88 -7.86 -4.50
N ILE A 123 -3.57 -8.29 -5.72
CA ILE A 123 -4.45 -9.16 -6.50
C ILE A 123 -4.40 -10.57 -5.93
N LYS A 124 -5.56 -11.18 -5.70
CA LYS A 124 -5.71 -12.59 -5.37
C LYS A 124 -6.09 -13.35 -6.63
N PHE A 125 -5.18 -14.19 -7.11
CA PHE A 125 -5.33 -15.00 -8.32
C PHE A 125 -6.21 -16.24 -8.06
N GLU A 126 -7.45 -16.00 -7.63
CA GLU A 126 -8.48 -17.02 -7.41
C GLU A 126 -9.62 -16.86 -8.42
N GLN A 127 -10.60 -17.77 -8.40
CA GLN A 127 -11.78 -17.69 -9.24
C GLN A 127 -13.04 -17.54 -8.37
N PRO A 128 -13.75 -16.39 -8.42
CA PRO A 128 -13.48 -15.19 -9.22
C PRO A 128 -12.25 -14.40 -8.73
N ILE A 129 -11.63 -13.59 -9.60
CA ILE A 129 -10.52 -12.70 -9.21
C ILE A 129 -11.00 -11.78 -8.10
N SER A 130 -10.23 -11.70 -7.02
CA SER A 130 -10.48 -10.79 -5.92
C SER A 130 -9.23 -9.97 -5.59
N ASN A 131 -9.36 -9.03 -4.66
CA ASN A 131 -8.27 -8.16 -4.24
C ASN A 131 -8.33 -7.93 -2.73
N GLU A 132 -7.24 -7.40 -2.18
CA GLU A 132 -7.13 -7.02 -0.79
C GLU A 132 -6.43 -5.68 -0.68
N LEU A 133 -7.04 -4.73 0.04
CA LEU A 133 -6.38 -3.50 0.45
C LEU A 133 -5.31 -3.82 1.50
N VAL A 134 -4.05 -3.58 1.16
CA VAL A 134 -2.90 -3.88 2.02
C VAL A 134 -2.50 -2.65 2.85
N CYS A 135 -2.51 -1.47 2.23
CA CYS A 135 -2.11 -0.23 2.89
C CYS A 135 -2.78 0.96 2.21
N SER A 136 -3.11 1.98 3.01
CA SER A 136 -3.55 3.29 2.52
C SER A 136 -2.65 4.37 3.07
N ILE A 137 -2.27 5.31 2.21
CA ILE A 137 -1.45 6.47 2.57
C ILE A 137 -2.17 7.74 2.16
N ASN A 138 -2.41 8.64 3.12
CA ASN A 138 -2.77 10.02 2.81
C ASN A 138 -1.50 10.87 2.79
N PHE A 139 -1.06 11.25 1.59
CA PHE A 139 0.18 11.97 1.34
C PHE A 139 0.22 13.33 2.04
N LEU A 140 -0.93 13.99 2.20
CA LEU A 140 -1.02 15.29 2.89
C LEU A 140 -0.92 15.18 4.41
N GLU A 141 -1.16 13.99 4.96
CA GLU A 141 -1.10 13.70 6.40
C GLU A 141 0.24 13.10 6.84
N LEU A 142 1.11 12.73 5.89
CA LEU A 142 2.44 12.21 6.18
C LEU A 142 3.28 13.22 7.00
N ASN A 143 3.86 12.75 8.09
CA ASN A 143 4.94 13.46 8.76
C ASN A 143 6.28 13.08 8.13
N HIS A 144 6.81 13.97 7.29
CA HIS A 144 8.09 13.80 6.59
C HIS A 144 9.33 13.61 7.50
N ARG A 145 9.20 13.69 8.83
CA ARG A 145 10.27 13.39 9.80
C ARG A 145 10.04 12.12 10.61
N LYS A 146 8.87 11.48 10.48
CA LYS A 146 8.52 10.28 11.25
C LYS A 146 8.94 9.03 10.49
N GLN A 147 9.68 8.15 11.16
CA GLN A 147 10.17 6.90 10.56
C GLN A 147 9.02 5.99 10.08
N GLU A 148 7.95 5.86 10.87
CA GLU A 148 6.80 5.04 10.49
C GLU A 148 6.15 5.48 9.16
N ASP A 149 6.11 6.78 8.90
CA ASP A 149 5.56 7.33 7.65
C ASP A 149 6.54 7.13 6.49
N HIS A 150 7.85 7.19 6.76
CA HIS A 150 8.86 6.78 5.78
C HIS A 150 8.72 5.31 5.42
N ASP A 151 8.52 4.43 6.40
CA ASP A 151 8.41 2.99 6.18
C ASP A 151 7.18 2.64 5.33
N LYS A 152 6.06 3.36 5.49
CA LYS A 152 4.88 3.23 4.60
C LYS A 152 5.17 3.65 3.17
N VAL A 153 5.80 4.81 2.98
CA VAL A 153 6.16 5.31 1.64
C VAL A 153 7.23 4.42 0.98
N PHE A 154 8.12 3.85 1.79
CA PHE A 154 9.18 2.96 1.35
C PHE A 154 8.66 1.72 0.64
N LEU A 155 7.45 1.24 0.97
CA LEU A 155 6.80 0.10 0.31
C LEU A 155 6.72 0.26 -1.22
N LEU A 156 6.56 1.49 -1.71
CA LEU A 156 6.46 1.81 -3.13
C LEU A 156 7.76 2.39 -3.72
N CYS A 157 8.80 2.57 -2.92
CA CYS A 157 10.09 3.07 -3.42
C CYS A 157 10.81 1.99 -4.23
N LYS A 158 11.61 2.42 -5.21
CA LYS A 158 12.48 1.54 -6.00
C LYS A 158 13.33 0.63 -5.13
N GLU A 159 13.94 1.21 -4.10
CA GLU A 159 14.75 0.47 -3.13
C GLU A 159 13.90 -0.45 -2.22
N GLY A 160 12.64 -0.12 -1.98
CA GLY A 160 11.72 -0.97 -1.24
C GLY A 160 11.36 -2.22 -2.02
N ILE A 161 11.04 -2.07 -3.31
CA ILE A 161 10.75 -3.19 -4.21
C ILE A 161 11.96 -4.11 -4.37
N ALA A 162 13.15 -3.53 -4.52
CA ALA A 162 14.39 -4.31 -4.61
C ALA A 162 14.65 -5.16 -3.35
N ASN A 163 14.14 -4.73 -2.19
CA ASN A 163 14.24 -5.43 -0.91
C ASN A 163 12.96 -6.18 -0.52
N ALA A 164 12.02 -6.39 -1.45
CA ALA A 164 10.73 -7.07 -1.19
C ALA A 164 9.92 -6.46 -0.03
N ALA A 165 10.03 -5.14 0.18
CA ALA A 165 9.43 -4.47 1.34
C ALA A 165 7.91 -4.61 1.40
N ILE A 166 7.24 -4.52 0.25
CA ILE A 166 5.78 -4.66 0.15
C ILE A 166 5.32 -6.10 0.39
N GLU A 167 6.08 -7.10 -0.06
CA GLU A 167 5.83 -8.52 0.20
C GLU A 167 6.00 -8.88 1.68
N GLU A 168 7.07 -8.39 2.32
CA GLU A 168 7.29 -8.56 3.75
C GLU A 168 6.19 -7.88 4.57
N PHE A 169 5.80 -6.67 4.18
CA PHE A 169 4.73 -5.94 4.85
C PHE A 169 3.39 -6.68 4.73
N HIS A 170 3.05 -7.19 3.55
CA HIS A 170 1.83 -7.99 3.36
C HIS A 170 1.84 -9.26 4.21
N THR A 171 2.97 -9.98 4.24
CA THR A 171 3.13 -11.17 5.11
C THR A 171 2.92 -10.81 6.57
N HIS A 172 3.45 -9.67 7.02
CA HIS A 172 3.25 -9.18 8.37
C HIS A 172 1.77 -8.89 8.66
N VAL A 173 1.10 -8.12 7.80
CA VAL A 173 -0.34 -7.79 7.93
C VAL A 173 -1.19 -9.06 7.98
N GLN A 174 -0.90 -10.06 7.14
CA GLN A 174 -1.60 -11.35 7.19
C GLN A 174 -1.37 -12.10 8.50
N SER A 175 -0.18 -11.99 9.09
CA SER A 175 0.18 -12.72 10.31
C SER A 175 -0.43 -12.13 11.58
N VAL A 176 -0.68 -10.82 11.61
CA VAL A 176 -1.19 -10.10 12.79
C VAL A 176 -2.68 -9.73 12.67
N ASN A 177 -3.43 -10.41 11.80
CA ASN A 177 -4.85 -10.12 11.63
C ASN A 177 -5.69 -10.66 12.81
N ARG A 178 -6.88 -10.07 13.04
CA ARG A 178 -7.77 -10.41 14.16
C ARG A 178 -8.14 -11.89 14.25
N PHE A 179 -8.23 -12.59 13.12
CA PHE A 179 -8.57 -14.01 13.06
C PHE A 179 -7.38 -14.86 13.50
N MET A 180 -6.16 -14.51 13.06
CA MET A 180 -4.92 -15.15 13.54
C MET A 180 -4.71 -14.91 15.04
N ILE A 181 -4.90 -13.66 15.49
CA ILE A 181 -4.83 -13.33 16.92
C ILE A 181 -5.90 -14.11 17.70
N GLY A 182 -7.14 -14.15 17.21
CA GLY A 182 -8.22 -14.92 17.83
C GLY A 182 -7.90 -16.43 17.92
N ALA A 183 -7.37 -17.01 16.84
CA ALA A 183 -6.94 -18.41 16.82
C ALA A 183 -5.81 -18.69 17.83
N ILE A 184 -4.84 -17.78 17.96
CA ILE A 184 -3.76 -17.89 18.95
C ILE A 184 -4.31 -17.76 20.38
N ILE A 185 -5.23 -16.81 20.63
CA ILE A 185 -5.87 -16.63 21.93
C ILE A 185 -6.65 -17.89 22.35
N ALA A 186 -7.26 -18.58 21.40
CA ALA A 186 -8.00 -19.83 21.63
C ALA A 186 -7.10 -21.07 21.82
N THR A 187 -5.77 -20.92 21.89
CA THR A 187 -4.87 -22.05 22.15
C THR A 187 -4.79 -22.40 23.64
N GLU A 188 -4.64 -23.69 23.94
CA GLU A 188 -4.58 -24.24 25.29
C GLU A 188 -3.60 -23.51 26.24
N PRO A 189 -2.37 -23.11 25.82
CA PRO A 189 -1.47 -22.38 26.70
C PRO A 189 -2.00 -21.00 27.11
N ILE A 190 -2.67 -20.30 26.19
CA ILE A 190 -3.21 -18.96 26.43
C ILE A 190 -4.49 -19.06 27.27
N LEU A 191 -5.42 -19.95 26.92
CA LEU A 191 -6.63 -20.21 27.71
C LEU A 191 -6.28 -20.60 29.15
N SER A 192 -5.27 -21.46 29.34
CA SER A 192 -4.77 -21.82 30.67
C SER A 192 -4.19 -20.63 31.44
N ALA A 193 -3.50 -19.71 30.77
CA ALA A 193 -3.00 -18.49 31.38
C ALA A 193 -4.14 -17.55 31.80
N VAL A 194 -5.13 -17.34 30.92
CA VAL A 194 -6.33 -16.53 31.20
C VAL A 194 -7.09 -17.10 32.41
N ARG A 195 -7.32 -18.42 32.43
CA ARG A 195 -7.97 -19.12 33.54
C ARG A 195 -7.24 -18.90 34.87
N ARG A 196 -5.91 -18.95 34.86
CA ARG A 196 -5.10 -18.70 36.07
C ARG A 196 -5.29 -17.28 36.59
N GLU A 197 -5.32 -16.28 35.71
CA GLU A 197 -5.58 -14.89 36.11
C GLU A 197 -7.02 -14.70 36.61
N LEU A 198 -8.02 -15.33 35.98
CA LEU A 198 -9.40 -15.30 36.47
C LEU A 198 -9.53 -15.85 37.89
N ARG A 199 -8.85 -16.96 38.21
CA ARG A 199 -8.81 -17.52 39.57
C ARG A 199 -8.11 -16.64 40.59
N ARG A 200 -7.16 -15.80 40.15
CA ARG A 200 -6.48 -14.81 41.02
C ARG A 200 -7.40 -13.64 41.33
N VAL A 201 -8.10 -13.11 40.33
CA VAL A 201 -9.02 -11.98 40.48
C VAL A 201 -10.27 -12.40 41.26
N SER A 202 -10.75 -13.64 41.06
CA SER A 202 -11.93 -14.17 41.74
C SER A 202 -11.62 -15.51 42.42
N PRO A 203 -11.11 -15.48 43.67
CA PRO A 203 -10.78 -16.69 44.43
C PRO A 203 -11.99 -17.62 44.56
N GLY A 204 -11.80 -18.91 44.28
CA GLY A 204 -12.87 -19.93 44.33
C GLY A 204 -13.65 -20.11 43.02
N LEU A 205 -13.39 -19.29 41.99
CA LEU A 205 -13.98 -19.46 40.67
C LEU A 205 -13.53 -20.79 40.02
N LYS A 206 -14.50 -21.65 39.71
CA LYS A 206 -14.28 -22.88 38.93
C LYS A 206 -14.60 -22.56 37.47
N VAL A 207 -13.55 -22.43 36.67
CA VAL A 207 -13.63 -22.23 35.23
C VAL A 207 -12.75 -23.27 34.53
N ASN A 208 -13.26 -23.87 33.45
CA ASN A 208 -12.54 -24.78 32.54
C ASN A 208 -12.03 -24.00 31.30
N ASN A 209 -11.63 -24.64 30.20
CA ASN A 209 -11.17 -23.92 28.98
C ASN A 209 -12.28 -23.83 27.93
N ASP A 210 -13.41 -24.49 28.18
CA ASP A 210 -14.53 -24.60 27.25
C ASP A 210 -15.67 -23.61 27.59
N GLU A 211 -15.63 -23.01 28.79
CA GLU A 211 -16.43 -21.87 29.27
C GLU A 211 -15.83 -20.52 28.84
#